data_AF-A0A9Q3CD57-F1
#
_entry.id   AF-A0A9Q3CD57-F1
#
_cell.length_a   1.000
_cell.length_b   1.000
_cell.length_c   1.000
_cell.angle_alpha   90.00
_cell.angle_beta   90.00
_cell.angle_gamma   90.00
#
_symmetry.space_group_name_H-M   'P 1'
#
loop_
_entity.id
_entity.type
_entity.pdbx_description
1 polymer ?
#
loop_
_entity_poly.entity_id
_entity_poly.type
_entity_poly.pdbx_seq_one_letter_code
_entity_poly.pdbx_strand_id
1 'polypeptide(L)'
;MMEILIGQKDYIVKALVYTGAELNIIPENESIEAGQAMRPLDMKLRAIGGHSTDIVGLAEKTPIILPSGDERRIHFFVARGAVHIVIGRPFFAHIEMRLEHLQDQGETLSYKEIYGRRFCIPICSPETKVWHIHPPRGMKLRNFIRIE
;
A
#
# COMPACT_ATOMS: atom_id res chain seq x y z
N MET A 1 3.77 -6.80 5.25
CA MET A 1 3.63 -5.37 4.93
C MET A 1 4.72 -4.89 3.96
N MET A 2 4.40 -3.92 3.10
CA MET A 2 5.34 -3.17 2.25
C MET A 2 5.86 -1.94 3.03
N GLU A 3 7.17 -1.69 2.99
CA GLU A 3 7.74 -0.46 3.56
C GLU A 3 7.59 0.70 2.57
N ILE A 4 7.06 1.83 3.02
CA ILE A 4 6.93 3.07 2.24
C ILE A 4 7.36 4.26 3.06
N LEU A 5 7.82 5.31 2.38
CA LEU A 5 7.98 6.63 3.00
C LEU A 5 6.67 7.40 2.82
N ILE A 6 6.22 8.09 3.87
CA ILE A 6 5.02 8.94 3.83
C ILE A 6 5.36 10.37 4.22
N GLY A 7 4.78 11.33 3.51
CA GLY A 7 4.82 12.74 3.87
C GLY A 7 6.12 13.44 3.46
N GLN A 8 6.34 14.64 3.99
CA GLN A 8 7.50 15.48 3.65
C GLN A 8 8.74 15.21 4.51
N LYS A 9 8.62 14.38 5.55
CA LYS A 9 9.68 14.08 6.52
C LYS A 9 10.39 12.74 6.28
N ASP A 10 10.19 12.11 5.11
CA ASP A 10 10.73 10.78 4.80
C ASP A 10 10.49 9.77 5.93
N TYR A 11 9.26 9.77 6.46
CA TYR A 11 8.86 8.93 7.57
C TYR A 11 8.57 7.51 7.07
N ILE A 12 9.42 6.55 7.46
CA ILE A 12 9.31 5.14 7.02
C ILE A 12 8.25 4.43 7.84
N VAL A 13 7.26 3.88 7.15
CA VAL A 13 6.21 3.06 7.76
C VAL A 13 6.04 1.74 7.02
N LYS A 14 5.43 0.78 7.72
CA LYS A 14 4.99 -0.49 7.15
C LYS A 14 3.51 -0.42 6.83
N ALA A 15 3.17 -0.58 5.56
CA ALA A 15 1.80 -0.60 5.08
C ALA A 15 1.37 -2.02 4.67
N LEU A 16 0.15 -2.40 5.03
CA LEU A 16 -0.50 -3.58 4.49
C LEU A 16 -1.01 -3.27 3.07
N VAL A 17 -0.59 -4.06 2.10
CA VAL A 17 -1.10 -3.94 0.73
C VAL A 17 -2.22 -4.95 0.56
N TYR A 18 -3.44 -4.47 0.36
CA TYR A 18 -4.62 -5.30 0.45
C TYR A 18 -5.60 -5.03 -0.69
N THR A 19 -5.69 -5.97 -1.63
CA THR A 19 -6.62 -5.91 -2.78
C THR A 19 -8.08 -6.00 -2.39
N GLY A 20 -8.39 -6.51 -1.19
CA GLY A 20 -9.75 -6.49 -0.64
C GLY A 20 -10.17 -5.17 -0.01
N ALA A 21 -9.24 -4.22 0.23
CA ALA A 21 -9.58 -2.95 0.85
C ALA A 21 -10.17 -1.96 -0.17
N GLU A 22 -11.31 -1.39 0.15
CA GLU A 22 -11.96 -0.36 -0.67
C GLU A 22 -11.34 1.03 -0.49
N LEU A 23 -10.55 1.23 0.58
CA LEU A 23 -9.95 2.50 0.96
C LEU A 23 -8.45 2.34 1.23
N ASN A 24 -7.68 3.40 1.02
CA ASN A 24 -6.38 3.52 1.70
C ASN A 24 -6.64 4.09 3.09
N ILE A 25 -5.97 3.55 4.11
CA ILE A 25 -6.18 3.91 5.51
C ILE A 25 -4.84 4.31 6.12
N ILE A 26 -4.84 5.38 6.90
CA ILE A 26 -3.71 5.76 7.76
C ILE A 26 -4.26 6.03 9.18
N PRO A 27 -3.59 5.56 10.25
CA PRO A 27 -3.96 5.93 11.61
C PRO A 27 -3.82 7.44 11.84
N GLU A 28 -4.67 7.99 12.71
CA GLU A 28 -4.64 9.41 13.10
C GLU A 28 -3.25 9.85 13.57
N ASN A 29 -2.61 9.07 14.45
CA ASN A 29 -1.26 9.38 14.95
C ASN A 29 -0.22 9.42 13.82
N GLU A 30 -0.24 8.44 12.91
CA GLU A 30 0.70 8.36 11.79
C GLU A 30 0.49 9.52 10.80
N SER A 31 -0.76 9.95 10.60
CA SER A 31 -1.09 11.11 9.77
C SER A 31 -0.56 12.42 10.37
N ILE A 32 -0.69 12.58 11.69
CA ILE A 32 -0.18 13.74 12.44
C ILE A 32 1.36 13.76 12.40
N GLU A 33 2.01 12.62 12.64
CA GLU A 33 3.48 12.51 12.62
C GLU A 33 4.06 12.81 11.23
N ALA A 34 3.39 12.32 10.18
CA ALA A 34 3.72 12.64 8.79
C ALA A 34 3.46 14.11 8.41
N GLY A 35 2.88 14.92 9.31
CA GLY A 35 2.63 16.35 9.12
C GLY A 35 1.57 16.64 8.07
N GLN A 36 0.59 15.75 7.90
CA GLN A 36 -0.39 15.85 6.83
C GLN A 36 -1.52 16.82 7.19
N ALA A 37 -1.86 17.73 6.28
CA ALA A 37 -3.12 18.44 6.38
C ALA A 37 -4.27 17.45 6.09
N MET A 38 -5.26 17.42 6.97
CA MET A 38 -6.46 16.60 6.80
C MET A 38 -7.71 17.45 6.67
N ARG A 39 -8.60 17.05 5.76
CA ARG A 39 -9.97 17.56 5.71
C ARG A 39 -10.83 16.74 6.68
N PRO A 40 -11.55 17.35 7.63
CA PRO A 40 -12.40 16.61 8.57
C PRO A 40 -13.46 15.78 7.85
N LEU A 41 -13.72 14.59 8.37
CA LEU A 41 -14.80 13.70 7.98
C LEU A 41 -15.45 13.11 9.24
N ASP A 42 -16.73 12.74 9.12
CA ASP A 42 -17.44 11.96 10.13
C ASP A 42 -18.06 10.74 9.43
N MET A 43 -17.32 9.64 9.43
CA MET A 43 -17.69 8.41 8.75
C MET A 43 -17.32 7.20 9.61
N LYS A 44 -18.02 6.08 9.41
CA LYS A 44 -17.65 4.79 9.98
C LYS A 44 -17.30 3.80 8.88
N LEU A 45 -16.11 3.20 8.98
CA LEU A 45 -15.71 2.08 8.15
C LEU A 45 -16.12 0.78 8.86
N ARG A 46 -16.87 -0.09 8.18
CA ARG A 46 -17.27 -1.40 8.71
C ARG A 46 -16.44 -2.50 8.09
N ALA A 47 -15.80 -3.31 8.93
CA ALA A 47 -15.12 -4.52 8.52
C ALA A 47 -16.10 -5.69 8.35
N ILE A 48 -15.71 -6.72 7.60
CA ILE A 48 -16.52 -7.93 7.36
C ILE A 48 -16.92 -8.62 8.69
N GLY A 49 -16.09 -8.53 9.73
CA GLY A 49 -16.39 -9.04 11.08
C GLY A 49 -17.35 -8.18 11.92
N GLY A 50 -17.98 -7.16 11.33
CA GLY A 50 -18.93 -6.29 12.02
C GLY A 50 -18.31 -5.15 12.84
N HIS A 51 -17.01 -5.21 13.13
CA HIS A 51 -16.26 -4.12 13.76
C HIS A 51 -16.34 -2.84 12.94
N SER A 52 -16.50 -1.72 13.63
CA SER A 52 -16.52 -0.38 13.01
C SER A 52 -15.37 0.47 13.52
N THR A 53 -14.71 1.17 12.61
CA THR A 53 -13.66 2.14 12.91
C THR A 53 -14.11 3.52 12.46
N ASP A 54 -13.93 4.52 13.32
CA ASP A 54 -14.23 5.90 12.99
C ASP A 54 -13.17 6.45 12.02
N ILE A 55 -13.66 7.07 10.95
CA ILE A 55 -12.88 7.82 9.98
C ILE A 55 -13.12 9.31 10.26
N VAL A 56 -12.06 9.99 10.67
CA VAL A 56 -12.09 11.35 11.23
C VAL A 56 -11.62 12.41 10.23
N GLY A 57 -11.02 11.96 9.12
CA GLY A 57 -10.52 12.87 8.10
C GLY A 57 -10.09 12.19 6.82
N LEU A 58 -9.75 13.03 5.85
CA LEU A 58 -9.14 12.66 4.58
C LEU A 58 -7.85 13.44 4.42
N ALA A 59 -6.72 12.73 4.40
CA ALA A 59 -5.43 13.29 4.02
C ALA A 59 -5.30 13.18 2.49
N GLU A 60 -5.28 14.33 1.82
CA GLU A 60 -5.32 14.39 0.36
C GLU A 60 -3.93 14.56 -0.25
N LYS A 61 -3.70 13.88 -1.38
CA LYS A 61 -2.47 14.00 -2.18
C LYS A 61 -1.19 13.79 -1.35
N THR A 62 -1.25 12.89 -0.39
CA THR A 62 -0.14 12.45 0.43
C THR A 62 0.99 11.93 -0.45
N PRO A 63 2.18 12.57 -0.42
CA PRO A 63 3.33 12.02 -1.10
C PRO A 63 3.74 10.72 -0.41
N ILE A 64 3.93 9.69 -1.22
CA ILE A 64 4.53 8.42 -0.80
C ILE A 64 5.67 8.09 -1.73
N ILE A 65 6.74 7.50 -1.20
CA ILE A 65 7.82 6.95 -2.02
C ILE A 65 7.73 5.44 -1.90
N LEU A 66 7.53 4.81 -3.06
CA LEU A 66 7.49 3.36 -3.18
C LEU A 66 8.90 2.79 -3.04
N PRO A 67 9.01 1.48 -2.72
CA PRO A 67 10.31 0.82 -2.63
C PRO A 67 11.20 0.95 -3.87
N SER A 68 10.60 1.13 -5.05
CA SER A 68 11.26 1.41 -6.34
C SER A 68 11.95 2.78 -6.41
N GLY A 69 11.63 3.70 -5.49
CA GLY A 69 11.98 5.13 -5.55
C GLY A 69 10.93 5.98 -6.29
N ASP A 70 9.85 5.39 -6.77
CA ASP A 70 8.76 6.08 -7.47
C ASP A 70 7.91 6.90 -6.48
N GLU A 71 7.86 8.23 -6.65
CA GLU A 71 7.01 9.11 -5.85
C GLU A 71 5.59 9.13 -6.43
N ARG A 72 4.60 8.86 -5.58
CA ARG A 72 3.17 8.93 -5.91
C ARG A 72 2.44 9.80 -4.93
N ARG A 73 1.31 10.37 -5.35
CA ARG A 73 0.41 11.12 -4.47
C ARG A 73 -0.90 10.37 -4.34
N ILE A 74 -1.25 10.02 -3.11
CA ILE A 74 -2.42 9.18 -2.83
C ILE A 74 -3.28 9.82 -1.77
N HIS A 75 -4.56 9.45 -1.72
CA HIS A 75 -5.47 9.88 -0.66
C HIS A 75 -5.55 8.80 0.41
N PHE A 76 -5.48 9.20 1.68
CA PHE A 76 -5.70 8.32 2.83
C PHE A 76 -6.91 8.77 3.64
N PHE A 77 -7.77 7.83 3.98
CA PHE A 77 -8.77 8.03 5.02
C PHE A 77 -8.09 7.89 6.38
N VAL A 78 -8.23 8.90 7.21
CA VAL A 78 -7.62 8.97 8.54
C VAL A 78 -8.54 8.26 9.53
N ALA A 79 -8.06 7.17 10.10
CA ALA A 79 -8.80 6.30 11.00
C ALA A 79 -8.36 6.50 12.45
N ARG A 80 -9.33 6.55 13.37
CA ARG A 80 -9.05 6.61 14.81
C ARG A 80 -8.77 5.21 15.37
N GLY A 81 -7.82 5.15 16.30
CA GLY A 81 -7.45 3.93 17.02
C GLY A 81 -6.30 3.15 16.39
N ALA A 82 -6.02 1.96 16.94
CA ALA A 82 -4.93 1.10 16.51
C ALA A 82 -5.34 0.30 15.26
N VAL A 83 -5.15 0.91 14.09
CA VAL A 83 -5.31 0.23 12.79
C VAL A 83 -3.97 0.17 12.06
N HIS A 84 -3.84 -0.76 11.11
CA HIS A 84 -2.69 -0.75 10.21
C HIS A 84 -2.85 0.34 9.15
N ILE A 85 -1.72 0.85 8.66
CA ILE A 85 -1.72 1.58 7.38
C ILE A 85 -2.09 0.59 6.29
N VAL A 86 -3.08 0.92 5.47
CA VAL A 86 -3.56 0.07 4.37
C VAL A 86 -3.42 0.82 3.05
N ILE A 87 -2.80 0.15 2.08
CA ILE A 87 -2.82 0.52 0.67
C ILE A 87 -3.83 -0.40 -0.02
N GLY A 88 -4.97 0.16 -0.37
CA GLY A 88 -6.11 -0.55 -0.93
C GLY A 88 -6.27 -0.37 -2.43
N ARG A 89 -7.41 -0.83 -2.95
CA ARG A 89 -7.78 -0.74 -4.37
C ARG A 89 -7.65 0.65 -4.98
N PRO A 90 -7.98 1.77 -4.30
CA PRO A 90 -7.84 3.10 -4.90
C PRO A 90 -6.41 3.38 -5.37
N PHE A 91 -5.40 2.94 -4.61
CA PHE A 91 -4.02 3.09 -5.03
C PHE A 91 -3.69 2.24 -6.25
N PHE A 92 -4.13 0.97 -6.26
CA PHE A 92 -3.86 0.06 -7.38
C PHE A 92 -4.46 0.57 -8.68
N ALA A 93 -5.67 1.12 -8.62
CA ALA A 93 -6.30 1.77 -9.77
C ALA A 93 -5.49 2.99 -10.23
N HIS A 94 -4.99 3.81 -9.29
CA HIS A 94 -4.22 5.02 -9.60
C HIS A 94 -2.92 4.73 -10.35
N ILE A 95 -2.20 3.67 -9.97
CA ILE A 95 -0.93 3.29 -10.64
C ILE A 95 -1.13 2.25 -11.76
N GLU A 96 -2.37 1.97 -12.13
CA GLU A 96 -2.75 0.94 -13.10
C GLU A 96 -2.09 -0.42 -12.82
N MET A 97 -2.08 -0.82 -11.54
CA MET A 97 -1.46 -2.09 -11.15
C MET A 97 -2.26 -3.26 -11.73
N ARG A 98 -1.54 -4.20 -12.33
CA ARG A 98 -2.09 -5.41 -12.96
C ARG A 98 -1.62 -6.65 -12.23
N LEU A 99 -2.52 -7.61 -12.07
CA LEU A 99 -2.16 -8.98 -11.75
C LEU A 99 -1.95 -9.72 -13.07
N GLU A 100 -0.77 -10.29 -13.25
CA GLU A 100 -0.37 -10.99 -14.46
C GLU A 100 0.24 -12.34 -14.11
N HIS A 101 0.17 -13.27 -15.06
CA HIS A 101 0.89 -14.53 -14.96
C HIS A 101 2.09 -14.49 -15.91
N LEU A 102 3.30 -14.45 -15.35
CA LEU A 102 4.55 -14.46 -16.10
C LEU A 102 5.16 -15.87 -16.01
N GLN A 103 5.53 -16.46 -17.15
CA GLN A 103 6.00 -17.86 -17.21
C GLN A 103 7.11 -18.17 -16.20
N ASP A 104 8.08 -17.26 -16.05
CA ASP A 104 9.25 -17.47 -15.18
C ASP A 104 9.08 -16.94 -13.75
N GLN A 105 8.01 -16.17 -13.47
CA GLN A 105 7.81 -15.48 -12.18
C GLN A 105 6.48 -15.83 -11.49
N GLY A 106 5.63 -16.63 -12.14
CA GLY A 106 4.31 -16.99 -11.64
C GLY A 106 3.34 -15.81 -11.61
N GLU A 107 2.45 -15.78 -10.61
CA GLU A 107 1.57 -14.62 -10.43
C GLU A 107 2.37 -13.43 -9.94
N THR A 108 2.21 -12.31 -10.64
CA THR A 108 3.04 -11.11 -10.49
C THR A 108 2.14 -9.88 -10.49
N LEU A 109 2.34 -9.00 -9.52
CA LEU A 109 1.80 -7.64 -9.58
C LEU A 109 2.75 -6.78 -10.40
N SER A 110 2.25 -6.07 -11.40
CA SER A 110 3.05 -5.17 -12.21
C SER A 110 2.43 -3.79 -12.35
N TYR A 111 3.28 -2.78 -12.47
CA TYR A 111 2.87 -1.41 -12.75
C TYR A 111 3.98 -0.66 -13.50
N LYS A 112 3.62 0.46 -14.12
CA LYS A 112 4.56 1.32 -14.83
C LYS A 112 4.90 2.52 -13.94
N GLU A 113 6.18 2.68 -13.60
CA GLU A 113 6.64 3.85 -12.84
C GLU A 113 6.60 5.14 -13.70
N ILE A 114 6.81 6.31 -13.09
CA ILE A 114 6.75 7.60 -13.79
C ILE A 114 7.75 7.72 -14.96
N TYR A 115 8.92 7.09 -14.88
CA TYR A 115 9.92 7.10 -15.97
C TYR A 115 9.69 5.98 -17.00
N GLY A 116 8.56 5.28 -16.90
CA GLY A 116 8.12 4.31 -17.88
C GLY A 116 8.73 2.93 -17.75
N ARG A 117 9.63 2.70 -16.78
CA ARG A 117 10.07 1.33 -16.46
C ARG A 117 8.90 0.55 -15.88
N ARG A 118 8.88 -0.75 -16.17
CA ARG A 118 7.89 -1.68 -15.62
C ARG A 118 8.49 -2.32 -14.36
N PHE A 119 7.78 -2.21 -13.26
CA PHE A 119 8.09 -2.92 -12.03
C PHE A 119 7.21 -4.16 -11.93
N CYS A 120 7.82 -5.28 -11.56
CA CYS A 120 7.19 -6.57 -11.39
C CYS A 120 7.52 -7.10 -9.99
N ILE A 121 6.47 -7.44 -9.23
CA ILE A 121 6.55 -7.98 -7.88
C ILE A 121 5.95 -9.38 -7.94
N PRO A 122 6.75 -10.45 -7.94
CA PRO A 122 6.22 -11.81 -7.90
C PRO A 122 5.55 -12.05 -6.55
N ILE A 123 4.32 -12.56 -6.57
CA ILE A 123 3.53 -12.84 -5.36
C ILE A 123 3.26 -14.33 -5.17
N CYS A 124 3.38 -15.15 -6.23
CA CYS A 124 3.26 -16.60 -6.14
C CYS A 124 4.31 -17.28 -7.02
N SER A 125 5.03 -18.25 -6.45
CA SER A 125 6.06 -18.99 -7.17
C SER A 125 5.46 -19.87 -8.28
N PRO A 126 6.01 -19.85 -9.50
CA PRO A 126 5.56 -20.73 -10.57
C PRO A 126 5.83 -22.20 -10.27
N GLU A 127 6.92 -22.51 -9.55
CA GLU A 127 7.37 -23.87 -9.24
C GLU A 127 6.62 -24.48 -8.06
N THR A 128 6.54 -23.76 -6.94
CA THR A 128 5.99 -24.30 -5.69
C THR A 128 4.50 -24.02 -5.53
N LYS A 129 3.94 -23.08 -6.32
CA LYS A 129 2.58 -22.55 -6.15
C LYS A 129 2.31 -21.97 -4.76
N VAL A 130 3.37 -21.61 -4.04
CA VAL A 130 3.30 -20.99 -2.71
C VAL A 130 3.42 -19.48 -2.85
N TRP A 131 2.59 -18.78 -2.09
CA TRP A 131 2.64 -17.33 -1.96
C TRP A 131 3.98 -16.89 -1.36
N HIS A 132 4.59 -15.87 -1.96
CA HIS A 132 5.83 -15.30 -1.44
C HIS A 132 5.55 -14.53 -0.15
N ILE A 133 5.94 -15.15 0.98
CA ILE A 133 5.94 -14.51 2.30
C ILE A 133 7.22 -13.66 2.49
N HIS A 134 8.25 -13.93 1.68
CA HIS A 134 9.55 -13.26 1.67
C HIS A 134 10.03 -12.98 0.24
N PRO A 135 10.92 -11.99 0.03
CA PRO A 135 11.57 -11.77 -1.26
C PRO A 135 12.26 -13.04 -1.78
N PRO A 136 12.15 -13.38 -3.09
CA PRO A 136 13.03 -14.31 -3.76
C PRO A 136 14.50 -13.93 -3.56
N ARG A 137 15.36 -14.93 -3.38
CA ARG A 137 16.80 -14.73 -3.15
C ARG A 137 17.42 -13.93 -4.31
N GLY A 138 18.13 -12.85 -3.97
CA GLY A 138 18.82 -11.97 -4.94
C GLY A 138 18.06 -10.69 -5.30
N MET A 139 16.78 -10.57 -4.93
CA MET A 139 15.98 -9.37 -5.16
C MET A 139 16.01 -8.49 -3.90
N LYS A 140 16.34 -7.19 -4.04
CA LYS A 140 16.39 -6.27 -2.89
C LYS A 140 15.00 -6.21 -2.22
N LEU A 141 14.99 -6.28 -0.87
CA LEU A 141 13.80 -6.19 0.00
C LEU A 141 12.84 -5.05 -0.37
N ARG A 142 13.39 -3.96 -0.92
CA ARG A 142 12.68 -2.81 -1.45
C ARG A 142 11.88 -3.09 -2.73
N ASN A 143 11.35 -4.28 -2.94
CA ASN A 143 10.48 -4.59 -4.07
C ASN A 143 9.34 -5.52 -3.68
N PHE A 144 9.15 -5.80 -2.38
CA PHE A 144 8.20 -6.81 -1.93
C PHE A 144 7.07 -6.25 -1.08
N ILE A 145 5.89 -6.76 -1.40
CA ILE A 145 4.73 -6.74 -0.54
C ILE A 145 4.81 -8.00 0.30
N ARG A 146 5.12 -7.87 1.59
CA ARG A 146 4.94 -8.99 2.53
C ARG A 146 3.44 -9.11 2.83
N ILE A 147 2.88 -10.31 2.73
CA ILE A 147 1.54 -10.62 3.26
C ILE A 147 1.81 -11.46 4.50
N GLU A 148 1.45 -10.94 5.67
CA GLU A 148 1.41 -11.69 6.94
C GLU A 148 -0.05 -11.97 7.28
#